data_AF-A0A7C2QLW4-F1
#
_entry.id   AF-A0A7C2QLW4-F1
#
_cell.length_a   1.000
_cell.length_b   1.000
_cell.length_c   1.000
_cell.angle_alpha   90.00
_cell.angle_beta   90.00
_cell.angle_gamma   90.00
#
_symmetry.space_group_name_H-M   'P 1'
#
loop_
_entity.id
_entity.type
_entity.pdbx_description
1 polymer ?
#
loop_
_entity_poly.entity_id
_entity_poly.type
_entity_poly.pdbx_seq_one_letter_code
_entity_poly.pdbx_strand_id
1 'polypeptide(L)'
;MRHSILILVAIAAASTATAQPDWRPPSTTLPTMPDRPTLDALGAWGDALARAADAPASAVQVLLEGRSAQGVARLVRLRAGRLPVAVLSDRNGDGRADLVEIFRNGVLAFQVIDADYDGRADVVRRYDTNGALMAEHPPRR
;
A
#
# COMPACT_ATOMS: atom_id res chain seq x y z
N MET A 1 24.73 -12.65 3.51
CA MET A 1 23.26 -12.48 3.39
C MET A 1 23.01 -11.17 2.67
N ARG A 2 22.72 -11.22 1.36
CA ARG A 2 22.56 -10.02 0.53
C ARG A 2 21.17 -9.43 0.79
N HIS A 3 21.11 -8.36 1.57
CA HIS A 3 19.89 -7.57 1.72
C HIS A 3 19.77 -6.66 0.50
N SER A 4 18.98 -7.10 -0.48
CA SER A 4 18.64 -6.29 -1.64
C SER A 4 17.64 -5.21 -1.21
N ILE A 5 18.13 -4.01 -0.95
CA ILE A 5 17.32 -2.80 -0.78
C ILE A 5 16.87 -2.38 -2.19
N LEU A 6 15.59 -2.60 -2.52
CA LEU A 6 14.97 -2.07 -3.73
C LEU A 6 14.80 -0.55 -3.57
N ILE A 7 15.75 0.21 -4.12
CA ILE A 7 15.60 1.66 -4.30
C ILE A 7 14.68 1.86 -5.51
N LEU A 8 13.42 2.25 -5.26
CA LEU A 8 12.51 2.69 -6.31
C LEU A 8 12.98 4.06 -6.82
N VAL A 9 13.48 4.10 -8.06
CA VAL A 9 13.80 5.34 -8.77
C VAL A 9 12.49 5.96 -9.25
N ALA A 10 12.07 7.07 -8.64
CA ALA A 10 10.94 7.87 -9.12
C ALA A 10 11.40 8.76 -10.29
N ILE A 11 10.86 8.54 -11.49
CA ILE A 11 11.00 9.46 -12.62
C ILE A 11 9.89 10.50 -12.49
N ALA A 12 10.25 11.75 -12.18
CA ALA A 12 9.31 12.85 -12.00
C ALA A 12 8.86 13.41 -13.35
N ALA A 13 7.56 13.28 -13.67
CA ALA A 13 6.89 14.13 -14.65
C ALA A 13 6.09 15.18 -13.89
N ALA A 14 6.50 16.45 -14.00
CA ALA A 14 5.84 17.57 -13.34
C ALA A 14 4.40 17.73 -13.85
N SER A 15 3.45 17.27 -13.06
CA SER A 15 2.02 17.57 -13.20
C SER A 15 1.65 18.45 -12.01
N THR A 16 0.96 19.55 -12.27
CA THR A 16 0.47 20.53 -11.29
C THR A 16 0.17 19.90 -9.93
N ALA A 17 0.94 20.30 -8.92
CA ALA A 17 0.92 19.73 -7.57
C ALA A 17 -0.39 20.10 -6.86
N THR A 18 -1.45 19.34 -7.13
CA THR A 18 -2.59 19.26 -6.22
C THR A 18 -2.03 18.66 -4.93
N ALA A 19 -2.13 19.39 -3.81
CA ALA A 19 -1.69 18.88 -2.52
C ALA A 19 -2.24 17.46 -2.29
N GLN A 20 -1.39 16.53 -1.85
CA GLN A 20 -1.81 15.16 -1.53
C GLN A 20 -3.05 15.24 -0.61
N PRO A 21 -4.17 14.56 -0.89
CA PRO A 21 -5.36 14.65 -0.05
C PRO A 21 -5.07 14.20 1.39
N ASP A 22 -5.88 14.64 2.37
CA ASP A 22 -5.85 14.07 3.72
C ASP A 22 -6.47 12.67 3.67
N TRP A 23 -5.71 11.68 3.20
CA TRP A 23 -6.12 10.29 3.19
C TRP A 23 -5.89 9.65 4.55
N ARG A 24 -6.80 8.76 4.92
CA ARG A 24 -6.71 7.96 6.14
C ARG A 24 -7.00 6.50 5.83
N PRO A 25 -6.35 5.58 6.55
CA PRO A 25 -6.68 4.18 6.43
C PRO A 25 -8.15 3.95 6.82
N PRO A 26 -8.88 3.07 6.11
CA PRO A 26 -10.28 2.79 6.39
C PRO A 26 -10.49 2.01 7.70
N SER A 27 -9.42 1.48 8.29
CA SER A 27 -9.40 0.76 9.55
C SER A 27 -8.03 0.92 10.21
N THR A 28 -7.99 0.82 11.54
CA THR A 28 -6.71 0.70 12.28
C THR A 28 -6.13 -0.71 12.18
N THR A 29 -6.93 -1.70 11.78
CA THR A 29 -6.49 -3.07 11.51
C THR A 29 -6.11 -3.21 10.04
N LEU A 30 -4.90 -3.72 9.79
CA LEU A 30 -4.39 -3.93 8.43
C LEU A 30 -5.16 -5.03 7.69
N PRO A 31 -5.24 -4.97 6.35
CA PRO A 31 -6.02 -5.93 5.58
C PRO A 31 -5.45 -7.34 5.72
N THR A 32 -6.35 -8.32 5.75
CA THR A 32 -5.97 -9.72 5.58
C THR A 32 -5.46 -9.92 4.15
N MET A 33 -4.39 -10.70 4.01
CA MET A 33 -3.81 -11.00 2.70
C MET A 33 -4.76 -11.90 1.91
N PRO A 34 -5.06 -11.57 0.64
CA PRO A 34 -6.05 -12.29 -0.14
C PRO A 34 -5.50 -13.61 -0.68
N ASP A 35 -6.39 -14.56 -0.90
CA ASP A 35 -6.14 -15.82 -1.61
C ASP A 35 -6.43 -15.69 -3.12
N ARG A 36 -7.10 -14.61 -3.54
CA ARG A 36 -7.52 -14.35 -4.93
C ARG A 36 -7.08 -12.96 -5.41
N PRO A 37 -6.73 -12.81 -6.70
CA PRO A 37 -6.23 -11.57 -7.26
C PRO A 37 -7.37 -10.60 -7.60
N THR A 38 -8.17 -10.19 -6.61
CA THR A 38 -9.27 -9.25 -6.81
C THR A 38 -9.24 -8.14 -5.77
N LEU A 39 -9.73 -6.95 -6.14
CA LEU A 39 -9.69 -5.78 -5.26
C LEU A 39 -10.66 -5.92 -4.08
N ASP A 40 -11.81 -6.57 -4.31
CA ASP A 40 -12.82 -6.85 -3.28
C ASP A 40 -12.32 -7.80 -2.19
N ALA A 41 -11.34 -8.66 -2.48
CA ALA A 41 -10.72 -9.55 -1.49
C ALA A 41 -9.97 -8.79 -0.38
N LEU A 42 -9.67 -7.50 -0.60
CA LEU A 42 -9.10 -6.60 0.42
C LEU A 42 -10.17 -5.85 1.23
N GLY A 43 -11.45 -6.09 0.98
CA GLY A 43 -12.57 -5.41 1.66
C GLY A 43 -12.48 -3.89 1.53
N ALA A 44 -12.76 -3.17 2.63
CA ALA A 44 -12.72 -1.71 2.66
C ALA A 44 -11.35 -1.11 2.28
N TRP A 45 -10.26 -1.88 2.45
CA TRP A 45 -8.93 -1.47 2.00
C TRP A 45 -8.84 -1.39 0.48
N GLY A 46 -9.44 -2.31 -0.27
CA GLY A 46 -9.39 -2.29 -1.74
C GLY A 46 -9.85 -0.96 -2.33
N ASP A 47 -11.06 -0.53 -1.98
CA ASP A 47 -11.62 0.74 -2.45
C ASP A 47 -10.85 1.96 -1.92
N ALA A 48 -10.34 1.90 -0.69
CA ALA A 48 -9.56 2.98 -0.12
C ALA A 48 -8.22 3.18 -0.83
N LEU A 49 -7.56 2.08 -1.22
CA LEU A 49 -6.28 2.10 -1.93
C LEU A 49 -6.42 2.67 -3.34
N ALA A 50 -7.43 2.21 -4.10
CA ALA A 50 -7.70 2.72 -5.44
C ALA A 50 -7.99 4.23 -5.42
N ARG A 51 -8.84 4.69 -4.50
CA ARG A 51 -9.15 6.11 -4.33
C ARG A 51 -7.93 6.95 -3.91
N ALA A 52 -7.12 6.46 -2.96
CA ALA A 52 -5.93 7.17 -2.51
C ALA A 52 -4.91 7.41 -3.64
N ALA A 53 -4.80 6.43 -4.54
CA ALA A 53 -3.95 6.46 -5.72
C ALA A 53 -4.53 7.27 -6.90
N ASP A 54 -5.74 7.82 -6.78
CA ASP A 54 -6.52 8.40 -7.89
C ASP A 54 -6.70 7.43 -9.08
N ALA A 55 -6.78 6.12 -8.79
CA ALA A 55 -6.98 5.09 -9.80
C ALA A 55 -8.45 4.64 -9.83
N PRO A 56 -9.11 4.57 -11.00
CA PRO A 56 -10.42 3.95 -11.09
C PRO A 56 -10.32 2.46 -10.77
N ALA A 57 -11.17 1.97 -9.85
CA ALA A 57 -11.13 0.58 -9.38
C ALA A 57 -11.17 -0.45 -10.53
N SER A 58 -11.92 -0.17 -11.60
CA SER A 58 -12.01 -1.02 -12.80
C SER A 58 -10.71 -1.16 -13.59
N ALA A 59 -9.75 -0.24 -13.42
CA ALA A 59 -8.43 -0.31 -14.06
C ALA A 59 -7.37 -0.99 -13.17
N VAL A 60 -7.69 -1.27 -11.90
CA VAL A 60 -6.73 -1.83 -10.95
C VAL A 60 -6.59 -3.33 -11.18
N GLN A 61 -5.39 -3.74 -11.54
CA GLN A 61 -4.97 -5.14 -11.58
C GLN A 61 -4.34 -5.52 -10.24
N VAL A 62 -4.72 -6.67 -9.69
CA VAL A 62 -4.16 -7.23 -8.46
C VAL A 62 -3.26 -8.40 -8.83
N LEU A 63 -2.01 -8.36 -8.37
CA LEU A 63 -1.03 -9.43 -8.55
C LEU A 63 -0.66 -9.99 -7.18
N LEU A 64 -0.77 -11.31 -7.02
CA LEU A 64 -0.39 -12.01 -5.80
C LEU A 64 0.98 -12.66 -5.98
N GLU A 65 1.89 -12.39 -5.06
CA GLU A 65 3.26 -12.89 -5.07
C GLU A 65 3.60 -13.54 -3.73
N GLY A 66 4.28 -14.69 -3.79
CA GLY A 66 4.55 -15.54 -2.63
C GLY A 66 3.26 -16.17 -2.07
N ARG A 67 3.39 -17.35 -1.46
CA ARG A 67 2.30 -17.98 -0.71
C ARG A 67 2.80 -18.40 0.66
N SER A 68 2.00 -18.14 1.69
CA SER A 68 2.21 -18.71 3.02
C SER A 68 1.80 -20.19 3.06
N ALA A 69 2.04 -20.86 4.19
CA ALA A 69 1.60 -22.24 4.41
C ALA A 69 0.07 -22.40 4.31
N GLN A 70 -0.67 -21.33 4.58
CA GLN A 70 -2.13 -21.24 4.56
C GLN A 70 -2.67 -20.90 3.16
N GLY A 71 -1.80 -20.73 2.16
CA GLY A 71 -2.19 -20.47 0.76
C GLY A 71 -2.55 -19.02 0.46
N VAL A 72 -2.41 -18.09 1.42
CA VAL A 72 -2.61 -16.65 1.20
C VAL A 72 -1.36 -15.98 0.63
N ALA A 73 -1.53 -14.86 -0.07
CA ALA A 73 -0.42 -14.10 -0.64
C ALA A 73 0.52 -13.56 0.45
N ARG A 74 1.83 -13.45 0.15
CA ARG A 74 2.77 -12.74 1.03
C ARG A 74 3.08 -11.32 0.58
N LEU A 75 2.83 -11.03 -0.69
CA LEU A 75 2.97 -9.73 -1.30
C LEU A 75 1.80 -9.54 -2.27
N VAL A 76 1.14 -8.39 -2.19
CA VAL A 76 0.11 -7.98 -3.16
C VAL A 76 0.61 -6.73 -3.86
N ARG A 77 0.60 -6.73 -5.21
CA ARG A 77 0.87 -5.53 -6.00
C ARG A 77 -0.39 -5.11 -6.73
N LEU A 78 -0.82 -3.88 -6.51
CA LEU A 78 -1.91 -3.22 -7.24
C LEU A 78 -1.28 -2.29 -8.27
N ARG A 79 -1.75 -2.35 -9.51
CA ARG A 79 -1.32 -1.43 -10.58
C ARG A 79 -2.48 -1.00 -11.47
N ALA A 80 -2.40 0.21 -11.99
CA ALA A 80 -3.28 0.71 -13.05
C ALA A 80 -2.44 0.85 -14.33
N GLY A 81 -2.56 -0.12 -15.24
CA GLY A 81 -1.64 -0.25 -16.37
C GLY A 81 -0.19 -0.44 -15.90
N ARG A 82 0.68 0.52 -16.20
CA ARG A 82 2.11 0.51 -15.81
C ARG A 82 2.41 1.24 -14.50
N LEU A 83 1.42 1.93 -13.92
CA LEU A 83 1.62 2.72 -12.70
C LEU A 83 1.31 1.88 -11.45
N PRO A 84 2.18 1.89 -10.43
CA PRO A 84 1.85 1.28 -9.15
C PRO A 84 0.70 2.05 -8.49
N VAL A 85 -0.20 1.31 -7.85
CA VAL A 85 -1.32 1.83 -7.06
C VAL A 85 -1.04 1.59 -5.58
N ALA A 86 -0.75 0.35 -5.22
CA ALA A 86 -0.38 -0.01 -3.86
C ALA A 86 0.45 -1.28 -3.81
N VAL A 87 1.19 -1.45 -2.72
CA VAL A 87 1.89 -2.69 -2.36
C VAL A 87 1.53 -3.05 -0.93
N LEU A 88 1.11 -4.29 -0.71
CA LEU A 88 0.85 -4.84 0.62
C LEU A 88 1.84 -5.97 0.88
N SER A 89 2.47 -5.99 2.04
CA SER A 89 3.48 -7.00 2.40
C SER A 89 3.18 -7.63 3.74
N ASP A 90 3.18 -8.97 3.77
CA ASP A 90 3.15 -9.82 4.95
C ASP A 90 4.58 -10.34 5.24
N ARG A 91 5.26 -9.62 6.13
CA ARG A 91 6.67 -9.79 6.48
C ARG A 91 6.86 -10.91 7.51
N ASN A 92 5.94 -11.07 8.46
CA ASN A 92 6.03 -12.12 9.48
C ASN A 92 5.42 -13.47 9.04
N GLY A 93 4.60 -13.48 7.98
CA GLY A 93 3.95 -14.67 7.43
C GLY A 93 2.65 -15.07 8.13
N ASP A 94 1.98 -14.16 8.85
CA ASP A 94 0.77 -14.47 9.61
C ASP A 94 -0.54 -14.37 8.78
N GLY A 95 -0.43 -13.98 7.51
CA GLY A 95 -1.56 -13.81 6.60
C GLY A 95 -2.27 -12.47 6.71
N ARG A 96 -1.71 -11.51 7.43
CA ARG A 96 -2.11 -10.10 7.42
C ARG A 96 -0.98 -9.26 6.84
N ALA A 97 -1.34 -8.13 6.23
CA ALA A 97 -0.33 -7.17 5.82
C ALA A 97 0.29 -6.50 7.06
N ASP A 98 1.61 -6.29 7.02
CA ASP A 98 2.37 -5.50 8.00
C ASP A 98 2.75 -4.12 7.44
N LEU A 99 2.71 -4.00 6.12
CA LEU A 99 3.00 -2.78 5.39
C LEU A 99 2.01 -2.61 4.26
N VAL A 100 1.48 -1.40 4.14
CA VAL A 100 0.70 -0.94 3.00
C VAL A 100 1.34 0.33 2.47
N GLU A 101 1.83 0.30 1.24
CA GLU A 101 2.39 1.45 0.53
C GLU A 101 1.43 1.87 -0.56
N ILE A 102 1.13 3.16 -0.67
CA ILE A 102 0.20 3.71 -1.66
C ILE A 102 0.96 4.67 -2.56
N PHE A 103 0.77 4.55 -3.86
CA PHE A 103 1.44 5.35 -4.88
C PHE A 103 0.43 6.18 -5.65
N ARG A 104 0.79 7.44 -5.91
CA ARG A 104 0.03 8.36 -6.75
C ARG A 104 0.92 8.81 -7.90
N ASN A 105 0.49 8.56 -9.13
CA ASN A 105 1.29 8.86 -10.34
C ASN A 105 2.72 8.28 -10.31
N GLY A 106 2.90 7.12 -9.66
CA GLY A 106 4.21 6.47 -9.51
C GLY A 106 5.08 6.99 -8.37
N VAL A 107 4.63 7.98 -7.61
CA VAL A 107 5.33 8.53 -6.43
C VAL A 107 4.70 7.98 -5.16
N LEU A 108 5.52 7.60 -4.18
CA LEU A 108 5.04 7.14 -2.87
C LEU A 108 4.25 8.27 -2.19
N ALA A 109 3.03 7.98 -1.79
CA ALA A 109 2.09 8.94 -1.23
C ALA A 109 1.80 8.70 0.26
N PHE A 110 1.61 7.44 0.63
CA PHE A 110 1.31 7.03 2.00
C PHE A 110 1.98 5.70 2.33
N GLN A 111 2.30 5.52 3.61
CA GLN A 111 2.58 4.21 4.17
C GLN A 111 1.75 4.00 5.43
N VAL A 112 1.25 2.78 5.61
CA VAL A 112 0.68 2.31 6.87
C VAL A 112 1.50 1.11 7.32
N ILE A 113 2.00 1.17 8.55
CA ILE A 113 3.01 0.25 9.07
C ILE A 113 2.50 -0.32 10.38
N ASP A 114 2.50 -1.64 10.46
CA ASP A 114 2.47 -2.44 11.68
C ASP A 114 3.92 -2.89 11.93
N ALA A 115 4.51 -2.39 13.01
CA ALA A 115 5.92 -2.57 13.32
C ALA A 115 6.15 -3.69 14.34
N ASP A 116 5.15 -4.02 15.15
CA ASP A 116 5.22 -5.08 16.16
C ASP A 116 4.47 -6.37 15.77
N TYR A 117 3.80 -6.34 14.61
CA TYR A 117 3.11 -7.46 13.99
C TYR A 117 1.88 -7.94 14.77
N ASP A 118 1.17 -7.03 15.43
CA ASP A 118 -0.08 -7.35 16.15
C ASP A 118 -1.34 -7.30 15.25
N GLY A 119 -1.16 -6.92 13.99
CA GLY A 119 -2.16 -6.76 12.96
C GLY A 119 -2.84 -5.39 12.93
N ARG A 120 -2.37 -4.44 13.73
CA ARG A 120 -2.84 -3.06 13.80
C ARG A 120 -1.73 -2.14 13.33
N ALA A 121 -2.12 -1.05 12.68
CA ALA A 121 -1.18 -0.04 12.31
C ALA A 121 -0.62 0.66 13.56
N ASP A 122 0.68 0.83 13.62
CA ASP A 122 1.37 1.70 14.58
C ASP A 122 1.57 3.09 14.02
N VAL A 123 1.93 3.15 12.73
CA VAL A 123 2.44 4.35 12.09
C VAL A 123 1.76 4.56 10.74
N VAL A 124 1.32 5.79 10.51
CA VAL A 124 0.91 6.29 9.20
C VAL A 124 1.88 7.39 8.79
N ARG A 125 2.50 7.22 7.61
CA ARG A 125 3.36 8.24 6.98
C ARG A 125 2.66 8.84 5.78
N ARG A 126 2.80 10.15 5.62
CA ARG A 126 2.36 10.90 4.45
C ARG A 126 3.55 11.55 3.78
N TYR A 127 3.58 11.45 2.47
CA TYR A 127 4.64 11.97 1.62
C TYR A 127 4.10 13.08 0.71
N ASP A 128 4.97 14.00 0.34
CA ASP A 128 4.67 15.03 -0.66
C ASP A 128 4.73 14.49 -2.10
N THR A 129 4.49 15.36 -3.08
CA THR A 129 4.50 15.01 -4.52
C THR A 129 5.88 14.61 -5.07
N ASN A 130 6.95 14.87 -4.32
CA ASN A 130 8.30 14.48 -4.64
C ASN A 130 8.73 13.20 -3.89
N GLY A 131 7.86 12.64 -3.05
CA GLY A 131 8.14 11.48 -2.21
C GLY A 131 8.93 11.81 -0.94
N ALA A 132 9.01 13.09 -0.54
CA ALA A 132 9.61 13.47 0.73
C ALA A 132 8.62 13.28 1.88
N LEU A 133 9.10 12.74 3.01
CA LEU A 133 8.27 12.53 4.20
C LEU A 133 7.78 13.89 4.71
N MET A 134 6.46 14.07 4.76
CA MET A 134 5.81 15.31 5.17
C MET A 134 5.25 15.21 6.58
N ALA A 135 4.72 14.04 6.96
CA ALA A 135 4.18 13.79 8.28
C ALA A 135 4.25 12.31 8.67
N GLU A 136 4.40 12.06 9.96
CA GLU A 136 4.27 10.75 10.58
C GLU A 136 3.35 10.90 11.81
N HIS A 137 2.39 10.00 11.97
CA HIS A 137 1.48 10.01 13.10
C HIS A 137 0.90 8.61 13.35
N PRO A 138 0.40 8.32 14.57
CA PRO A 138 -0.37 7.10 14.80
C PRO A 138 -1.67 7.10 13.98
N PRO A 139 -2.27 5.93 13.67
CA PRO A 139 -3.58 5.89 13.10
C PRO A 139 -4.61 6.46 14.08
N ARG A 140 -5.60 7.19 13.56
CA ARG A 140 -6.67 7.75 14.40
C ARG A 140 -7.81 6.74 14.52
N ARG A 141 -8.39 6.64 15.73
CA ARG A 141 -9.57 5.82 16.01
C ARG A 141 -10.82 6.36 15.33
#